data_AF-F9UI78-F1
#
_entry.id   AF-F9UI78-F1
#
_cell.length_a   1.000
_cell.length_b   1.000
_cell.length_c   1.000
_cell.angle_alpha   90.00
_cell.angle_beta   90.00
_cell.angle_gamma   90.00
#
_symmetry.space_group_name_H-M   'P 1'
#
loop_
_entity.id
_entity.type
_entity.pdbx_description
1 polymer ?
#
loop_
_entity_poly.entity_id
_entity_poly.type
_entity_poly.pdbx_seq_one_letter_code
_entity_poly.pdbx_strand_id
1 'polypeptide(L)' 'MAKICIEIDEIPHGHAMSFKKGLSDGILDMYGKQQDIHATNKASYRKGVAAGTQLKEQIASLVKK' A
#
# COMPACT_ATOMS: atom_id res chain seq x y z
N MET A 1 20.03 -1.71 14.46
CA MET A 1 19.09 -1.05 13.53
C MET A 1 17.92 -2.00 13.29
N ALA A 2 16.68 -1.52 13.38
CA ALA A 2 15.52 -2.33 13.02
C ALA A 2 15.34 -2.32 11.49
N LYS A 3 14.94 -3.45 10.91
CA LYS A 3 14.61 -3.59 9.49
C LYS A 3 13.16 -4.05 9.39
N ILE A 4 12.39 -3.40 8.54
CA ILE A 4 11.03 -3.80 8.20
C ILE A 4 11.06 -4.41 6.80
N CYS A 5 10.48 -5.60 6.67
CA CYS A 5 10.30 -6.27 5.39
C CYS A 5 8.80 -6.39 5.12
N ILE A 6 8.40 -6.11 3.88
CA ILE A 6 7.05 -6.39 3.39
C ILE A 6 7.16 -7.32 2.20
N GLU A 7 6.33 -8.35 2.19
CA GLU A 7 6.18 -9.25 1.05
C GLU A 7 5.10 -8.68 0.13
N ILE A 8 5.41 -8.61 -1.16
CA ILE A 8 4.51 -8.07 -2.17
C ILE A 8 4.42 -9.09 -3.29
N ASP A 9 3.21 -9.56 -3.58
CA ASP A 9 2.93 -10.40 -4.75
C ASP A 9 3.38 -9.70 -6.04
N GLU A 10 3.62 -10.49 -7.09
CA GLU A 10 3.85 -9.95 -8.43
C GLU A 10 2.74 -8.96 -8.83
N ILE A 11 3.17 -7.77 -9.27
CA ILE A 11 2.27 -6.71 -9.73
C ILE A 11 2.23 -6.78 -11.25
N PRO A 12 1.05 -6.98 -11.86
CA PRO A 12 0.93 -7.03 -13.32
C PRO A 12 1.49 -5.78 -14.01
N HIS A 13 2.04 -5.97 -15.22
CA HIS A 13 2.54 -4.86 -16.03
C HIS A 13 1.44 -3.82 -16.27
N GLY A 14 1.77 -2.53 -16.14
CA GLY A 14 0.80 -1.43 -16.22
C GLY A 14 0.03 -1.12 -14.93
N HIS A 15 0.12 -1.96 -13.89
CA HIS A 15 -0.61 -1.75 -12.64
C HIS A 15 0.25 -1.15 -11.51
N ALA A 16 1.55 -0.96 -11.76
CA ALA A 16 2.51 -0.47 -10.76
C ALA A 16 2.09 0.87 -10.14
N MET A 17 1.56 1.81 -10.93
CA MET A 17 1.11 3.11 -10.44
C MET A 17 -0.08 3.00 -9.47
N SER A 18 -1.03 2.12 -9.78
CA SER A 18 -2.19 1.91 -8.90
C SER A 18 -1.80 1.21 -7.62
N PHE A 19 -0.88 0.24 -7.68
CA PHE A 19 -0.30 -0.37 -6.47
C PHE A 19 0.43 0.66 -5.60
N LYS A 20 1.34 1.47 -6.18
CA LYS A 20 2.08 2.51 -5.45
C LYS A 20 1.13 3.52 -4.79
N LYS A 21 0.09 3.96 -5.51
CA LYS A 21 -0.94 4.85 -4.95
C LYS A 21 -1.62 4.20 -3.74
N GLY A 22 -2.04 2.94 -3.86
CA GLY A 22 -2.65 2.20 -2.75
C GLY A 22 -1.73 2.11 -1.55
N LEU A 23 -0.46 1.79 -1.77
CA LEU A 23 0.54 1.71 -0.70
C LEU A 23 0.72 3.04 0.03
N SER A 24 0.82 4.15 -0.70
CA SER A 24 0.87 5.49 -0.09
C SER A 24 -0.40 5.81 0.69
N ASP A 25 -1.58 5.55 0.11
CA ASP A 25 -2.86 5.81 0.77
C ASP A 25 -3.01 4.97 2.05
N GLY A 26 -2.55 3.71 2.05
CA GLY A 26 -2.58 2.82 3.22
C GLY A 26 -1.62 3.23 4.34
N ILE A 27 -0.50 3.88 4.02
CA ILE A 27 0.44 4.43 5.01
C ILE A 27 -0.11 5.71 5.64
N LEU A 28 -0.77 6.56 4.84
CA LEU A 28 -1.19 7.90 5.25
C LEU A 28 -2.66 7.98 5.69
N ASP A 29 -3.40 6.86 5.67
CA ASP A 29 -4.86 6.80 5.85
C ASP A 29 -5.65 7.70 4.87
N MET A 30 -5.09 7.91 3.67
CA MET A 30 -5.65 8.82 2.65
C MET A 30 -6.37 8.06 1.54
N TYR A 31 -7.38 7.26 1.88
CA TYR A 31 -8.14 6.41 0.94
C TYR A 31 -9.00 7.17 -0.10
N GLY A 32 -8.92 8.51 -0.10
CA GLY A 32 -9.95 9.43 -0.61
C GLY A 32 -10.14 9.52 -2.12
N LYS A 33 -9.36 8.81 -2.96
CA LYS A 33 -9.51 8.89 -4.42
C LYS A 33 -9.50 7.53 -5.13
N GLN A 34 -10.22 6.55 -4.57
CA GLN A 34 -10.50 5.29 -5.27
C GLN A 34 -11.28 5.50 -6.59
N GLN A 35 -12.04 6.60 -6.72
CA GLN A 35 -12.89 6.86 -7.88
C GLN A 35 -12.08 7.09 -9.18
N ASP A 36 -10.84 7.57 -9.07
CA ASP A 36 -9.95 7.80 -10.23
C ASP A 36 -9.20 6.54 -10.70
N ILE A 37 -9.44 5.38 -10.06
CA ILE A 37 -8.72 4.15 -10.38
C ILE A 37 -9.53 3.36 -11.38
N HIS A 38 -8.94 3.17 -12.57
CA HIS A 38 -9.50 2.33 -13.62
C HIS A 38 -9.90 0.96 -13.06
N ALA A 39 -11.06 0.42 -13.47
CA ALA A 39 -11.66 -0.76 -12.87
C ALA A 39 -10.72 -1.98 -12.83
N THR A 40 -9.91 -2.16 -13.88
CA THR A 40 -8.90 -3.23 -13.99
C THR A 40 -7.79 -3.13 -12.95
N ASN A 41 -7.51 -1.91 -12.45
CA ASN A 41 -6.38 -1.65 -11.57
C ASN A 41 -6.79 -1.55 -10.09
N LYS A 42 -8.09 -1.64 -9.80
CA LYS A 42 -8.62 -1.60 -8.42
C LYS A 42 -8.07 -2.73 -7.55
N ALA A 43 -7.87 -3.92 -8.12
CA ALA A 43 -7.27 -5.03 -7.39
C ALA A 43 -5.84 -4.71 -6.94
N SER A 44 -5.00 -4.20 -7.85
CA SER A 44 -3.62 -3.81 -7.55
C SER A 44 -3.56 -2.65 -6.55
N TYR A 45 -4.48 -1.69 -6.64
CA TYR A 45 -4.62 -0.64 -5.63
C TYR A 45 -4.93 -1.22 -4.24
N ARG A 46 -5.92 -2.12 -4.13
CA ARG A 46 -6.28 -2.76 -2.85
C ARG A 46 -5.11 -3.54 -2.25
N LYS A 47 -4.34 -4.26 -3.08
CA LYS A 47 -3.09 -4.92 -2.65
C LYS A 47 -2.09 -3.91 -2.11
N GLY A 48 -1.91 -2.77 -2.80
CA GLY A 48 -1.08 -1.67 -2.33
C GLY A 48 -1.53 -1.17 -0.96
N VAL A 49 -2.82 -0.88 -0.79
CA VAL A 49 -3.39 -0.42 0.49
C VAL A 49 -3.07 -1.38 1.62
N ALA A 50 -3.30 -2.68 1.42
CA ALA A 50 -3.00 -3.69 2.44
C ALA A 50 -1.52 -3.70 2.83
N ALA A 51 -0.61 -3.65 1.86
CA ALA A 51 0.83 -3.58 2.11
C ALA A 51 1.23 -2.28 2.85
N GLY A 52 0.63 -1.15 2.50
CA GLY A 52 0.85 0.13 3.16
C GLY A 52 0.38 0.15 4.61
N THR A 53 -0.80 -0.40 4.88
CA THR A 53 -1.34 -0.52 6.25
C THR A 53 -0.47 -1.45 7.10
N GLN A 54 -0.05 -2.60 6.57
CA GLN A 54 0.88 -3.50 7.27
C GLN A 54 2.22 -2.82 7.57
N LEU A 55 2.76 -2.04 6.63
CA LEU A 55 3.99 -1.27 6.85
C LEU A 55 3.81 -0.24 7.96
N LYS A 56 2.71 0.50 7.96
CA LYS A 56 2.39 1.49 9.01
C LYS A 56 2.32 0.83 10.39
N GLU A 57 1.66 -0.32 10.51
CA GLU A 57 1.57 -1.07 11.78
C GLU A 57 2.94 -1.55 12.27
N GLN A 58 3.76 -2.09 11.36
CA GLN A 58 5.13 -2.50 11.69
C GLN A 58 5.99 -1.31 12.16
N ILE A 59 5.90 -0.16 11.49
CA ILE A 59 6.57 1.08 11.94
C ILE A 59 6.08 1.48 13.34
N ALA A 60 4.75 1.51 13.55
CA ALA A 60 4.16 1.90 14.82
C ALA A 60 4.62 1.01 15.99
N SER A 61 4.79 -0.30 15.77
CA SER A 61 5.31 -1.23 16.79
C SER A 61 6.76 -0.96 17.22
N LEU A 62 7.55 -0.28 16.38
CA LEU A 62 8.95 0.05 16.65
C LEU A 62 9.12 1.44 17.27
N VAL A 63 8.12 2.31 17.12
CA VAL A 63 8.11 3.63 17.75
C VAL A 63 7.71 3.46 19.21
N LYS A 64 8.70 3.61 20.11
CA LYS A 64 8.43 3.66 21.56
C LYS A 64 7.75 4.98 21.89
N LYS A 65 6.63 4.91 22.62
CA LYS A 65 5.93 6.09 23.17
C LYS A 65 6.70 6.71 24.33
#